data_AF-A0A371X5W0-F1
#
_entry.id   AF-A0A371X5W0-F1
#
_cell.length_a   1.000
_cell.length_b   1.000
_cell.length_c   1.000
_cell.angle_alpha   90.00
_cell.angle_beta   90.00
_cell.angle_gamma   90.00
#
_symmetry.space_group_name_H-M   'P 1'
#
loop_
_entity.id
_entity.type
_entity.pdbx_description
1 polymer ?
#
loop_
_entity_poly.entity_id
_entity_poly.type
_entity_poly.pdbx_seq_one_letter_code
_entity_poly.pdbx_strand_id
1 'polypeptide(L)' 'MAKQKKQYTVVENAGYERECDVRSFGSFSDAIKWRDSYYLDDEVESLHVQIAADLPDGSRTYEY' A
#
# COMPACT_ATOMS: atom_id res chain seq x y z
N MET A 1 -12.28 9.02 21.41
CA MET A 1 -11.25 8.93 20.35
C MET A 1 -11.51 7.66 19.57
N ALA A 2 -12.06 7.73 18.36
CA ALA A 2 -12.19 6.55 17.51
C ALA A 2 -10.77 6.10 17.15
N LYS A 3 -10.36 4.89 17.58
CA LYS A 3 -9.12 4.29 17.08
C LYS A 3 -9.27 4.19 15.56
N GLN A 4 -8.44 4.89 14.80
CA GLN A 4 -8.35 4.64 13.36
C GLN A 4 -8.11 3.14 13.17
N LYS A 5 -8.84 2.51 12.26
CA LYS A 5 -8.64 1.08 11.96
C LYS A 5 -7.38 0.97 11.11
N LYS A 6 -6.59 -0.10 11.30
CA LYS A 6 -5.44 -0.42 10.44
C LYS A 6 -5.92 -0.41 8.98
N GLN A 7 -5.25 0.33 8.12
CA GLN A 7 -5.57 0.49 6.71
C GLN A 7 -4.36 0.07 5.88
N TYR A 8 -4.61 -0.47 4.70
CA TYR A 8 -3.57 -0.98 3.81
C TYR A 8 -3.67 -0.23 2.48
N THR A 9 -2.64 0.54 2.15
CA THR A 9 -2.60 1.43 0.99
C THR A 9 -1.59 0.90 -0.02
N VAL A 10 -2.01 0.69 -1.25
CA VAL A 10 -1.13 0.42 -2.37
C VAL A 10 -0.47 1.73 -2.78
N VAL A 11 0.86 1.74 -2.80
CA VAL A 11 1.70 2.91 -3.01
C VAL A 11 2.62 2.65 -4.19
N GLU A 12 2.64 3.57 -5.15
CA GLU A 12 3.64 3.62 -6.23
C GLU A 12 4.85 4.44 -5.79
N ASN A 13 6.03 4.10 -6.31
CA ASN A 13 7.31 4.71 -5.97
C ASN A 13 7.55 4.70 -4.45
N ALA A 14 7.19 3.59 -3.78
CA ALA A 14 7.26 3.47 -2.34
C ALA A 14 8.72 3.63 -1.87
N GLY A 15 8.97 4.63 -1.01
CA GLY A 15 10.32 4.97 -0.55
C GLY A 15 11.19 5.75 -1.54
N TYR A 16 10.63 6.21 -2.66
CA TYR A 16 11.32 7.01 -3.69
C TYR A 16 10.68 8.39 -3.90
N GLU A 17 11.36 9.25 -4.68
CA GLU A 17 10.76 10.51 -5.12
C GLU A 17 9.48 10.25 -5.91
N ARG A 18 8.46 11.08 -5.66
CA ARG A 18 7.10 10.94 -6.23
C ARG A 18 6.33 9.71 -5.73
N GLU A 19 6.61 9.26 -4.51
CA GLU A 19 5.73 8.35 -3.78
C GLU A 19 4.26 8.81 -3.90
N CYS A 20 3.39 7.89 -4.27
CA CYS A 20 1.98 8.19 -4.54
C CYS A 20 1.07 7.11 -3.97
N ASP A 21 0.18 7.51 -3.06
CA ASP A 21 -0.88 6.64 -2.54
C ASP A 21 -1.94 6.43 -3.64
N VAL A 22 -2.03 5.20 -4.16
CA VAL A 22 -2.94 4.87 -5.26
C VAL A 22 -4.32 4.51 -4.75
N ARG A 23 -4.38 3.59 -3.77
CA ARG A 23 -5.65 3.07 -3.28
C ARG A 23 -5.52 2.40 -1.92
N SER A 24 -6.53 2.57 -1.06
CA SER A 24 -6.54 1.97 0.27
C SER A 24 -7.66 0.93 0.49
N PHE A 25 -7.38 -0.01 1.39
CA PHE A 25 -8.18 -1.17 1.72
C PHE A 25 -8.21 -1.41 3.24
N GLY A 26 -9.27 -2.08 3.71
CA GLY A 26 -9.38 -2.49 5.12
C GLY A 26 -8.59 -3.76 5.47
N SER A 27 -8.10 -4.49 4.46
CA SER A 27 -7.41 -5.77 4.64
C SER A 27 -6.19 -5.86 3.72
N PHE A 28 -5.08 -6.40 4.23
CA PHE A 28 -3.86 -6.62 3.45
C PHE A 28 -4.12 -7.53 2.23
N SER A 29 -4.89 -8.60 2.42
CA SER A 29 -5.21 -9.55 1.36
C SER A 29 -6.03 -8.93 0.23
N ASP A 30 -6.88 -7.93 0.52
CA ASP A 30 -7.64 -7.21 -0.51
C ASP A 30 -6.74 -6.27 -1.29
N ALA A 31 -5.78 -5.62 -0.61
CA ALA A 31 -4.76 -4.80 -1.25
C ALA A 31 -3.87 -5.63 -2.20
N ILE A 32 -3.40 -6.81 -1.77
CA ILE A 32 -2.64 -7.73 -2.62
C ILE A 32 -3.45 -8.15 -3.84
N LYS A 33 -4.67 -8.65 -3.64
CA LYS A 33 -5.53 -9.10 -4.75
C LYS A 33 -5.78 -7.97 -5.76
N TRP A 34 -5.96 -6.75 -5.27
CA TRP A 34 -6.14 -5.61 -6.16
C TRP A 34 -4.85 -5.25 -6.90
N ARG A 35 -3.72 -5.18 -6.20
CA ARG A 35 -2.39 -4.93 -6.80
C ARG A 35 -2.11 -5.94 -7.91
N ASP A 36 -2.22 -7.23 -7.61
CA ASP A 36 -1.91 -8.32 -8.54
C ASP A 36 -2.91 -8.40 -9.71
N SER A 37 -4.10 -7.80 -9.56
CA SER A 37 -5.09 -7.68 -10.63
C SER A 37 -4.92 -6.42 -11.48
N TYR A 38 -4.23 -5.40 -10.97
CA TYR A 38 -4.10 -4.09 -11.62
C TYR A 38 -2.74 -3.91 -12.31
N TYR A 39 -1.67 -4.36 -11.67
CA TYR A 39 -0.31 -4.29 -12.18
C TYR A 39 0.15 -5.67 -12.67
N LEU A 40 0.98 -5.66 -13.70
CA LEU A 40 1.81 -6.81 -14.06
C LEU A 40 3.01 -6.90 -13.11
N ASP A 41 3.59 -8.10 -12.99
CA ASP A 41 4.73 -8.37 -12.10
C ASP A 41 5.93 -7.43 -12.37
N ASP A 42 6.24 -7.17 -13.64
CA ASP A 42 7.29 -6.24 -14.07
C ASP A 42 6.97 -4.77 -13.74
N GLU A 43 5.68 -4.39 -13.75
CA GLU A 43 5.24 -3.05 -13.35
C GLU A 43 5.34 -2.88 -11.84
N VAL A 44 5.06 -3.93 -11.06
CA VAL A 44 5.24 -3.91 -9.60
C VAL A 44 6.70 -3.64 -9.24
N GLU A 45 7.64 -4.28 -9.94
CA GLU A 45 9.07 -4.04 -9.74
C GLU A 45 9.49 -2.64 -10.23
N SER A 46 9.14 -2.28 -11.46
CA SER A 46 9.57 -1.03 -12.11
C SER A 46 9.01 0.23 -11.45
N LEU A 47 7.76 0.19 -10.98
CA LEU A 47 7.11 1.31 -10.29
C LEU A 47 7.32 1.25 -8.78
N HIS A 48 8.10 0.28 -8.26
CA HIS A 48 8.27 0.05 -6.82
C HIS A 48 6.93 0.02 -6.07
N VAL A 49 5.97 -0.76 -6.58
CA VAL A 49 4.63 -0.85 -6.00
C VAL A 49 4.69 -1.67 -4.72
N GLN A 50 4.36 -1.05 -3.59
CA GLN A 50 4.30 -1.72 -2.29
C GLN A 50 2.97 -1.46 -1.60
N ILE A 51 2.73 -2.20 -0.50
CA ILE A 51 1.55 -2.02 0.33
C ILE A 51 1.99 -1.45 1.68
N ALA A 52 1.67 -0.19 1.90
CA ALA A 52 1.82 0.47 3.18
C ALA A 52 0.70 0.04 4.14
N ALA A 53 1.05 -0.28 5.37
CA ALA A 53 0.14 -0.44 6.49
C ALA A 53 0.13 0.85 7.31
N ASP A 54 -0.99 1.57 7.26
CA ASP A 54 -1.26 2.75 8.07
C ASP A 54 -1.83 2.28 9.43
N LEU A 55 -1.05 2.49 10.50
CA LEU A 55 -1.38 2.03 11.84
C LEU A 55 -2.21 3.08 12.61
N PRO A 56 -3.01 2.66 13.62
CA PRO A 56 -3.88 3.55 14.39
C PRO A 56 -3.16 4.68 15.14
N ASP A 57 -1.86 4.51 15.42
CA ASP A 57 -1.00 5.50 16.07
C ASP A 57 -0.44 6.55 15.08
N GLY A 58 -0.79 6.45 13.79
CA GLY A 58 -0.37 7.37 12.74
C GLY A 58 0.99 7.02 12.12
N SER A 59 1.63 5.94 12.59
CA SER A 59 2.81 5.39 11.91
C SER A 59 2.42 4.61 10.65
N ARG A 60 3.34 4.58 9.69
CA ARG A 60 3.23 3.85 8.43
C ARG A 60 4.39 2.87 8.33
N THR A 61 4.09 1.62 8.01
CA THR A 61 5.11 0.60 7.72
C THR A 61 4.84 -0.01 6.35
N TYR A 62 5.87 -0.37 5.59
CA TYR A 62 5.68 -1.07 4.32
C TYR A 62 5.77 -2.57 4.60
N GLU A 63 4.72 -3.33 4.27
CA GLU A 63 4.74 -4.79 4.35
C GLU A 63 5.20 -5.33 2.98
N TYR A 64 6.23 -6.17 2.98
CA TYR A 64 6.85 -6.80 1.80
C TYR A 64 6.18 -8.15 1.50
#